data_AF-A0A093Q8Z5-F1
#
_entry.id   AF-A0A093Q8Z5-F1
#
_cell.length_a   1.000
_cell.length_b   1.000
_cell.length_c   1.000
_cell.angle_alpha   90.00
_cell.angle_beta   90.00
_cell.angle_gamma   90.00
#
_symmetry.space_group_name_H-M   'P 1'
#
loop_
_entity.id
_entity.type
_entity.pdbx_description
1 polymer ?
#
loop_
_entity_poly.entity_id
_entity_poly.type
_entity_poly.pdbx_seq_one_letter_code
_entity_poly.pdbx_strand_id
1 'polypeptide(L)'
;RWFHPNISGIEAEKLLLTRGVHGSFLARPSKSNPGDFTLSVRRNDEVTHIKIQNTGDYYDLYGGEKFATLAELVQYYTEQQGLLREKNSNVIELKYPLNCQDPTSER
;
A
#
# COMPACT_ATOMS: atom_id res chain seq x y z
N ARG A 1 -5.52 11.48 1.85
CA ARG A 1 -5.11 10.76 0.62
C ARG A 1 -4.00 9.76 0.97
N TRP A 2 -4.18 8.46 0.73
CA TRP A 2 -3.26 7.36 1.14
C TRP A 2 -2.10 7.09 0.18
N PHE A 3 -2.07 7.76 -0.96
CA PHE A 3 -0.96 7.68 -1.92
C PHE A 3 0.12 8.71 -1.56
N HIS A 4 1.37 8.26 -1.44
CA HIS A 4 2.54 9.07 -1.12
C HIS A 4 3.51 9.05 -2.31
N PRO A 5 3.56 10.12 -3.12
CA PRO A 5 4.28 10.09 -4.40
C PRO A 5 5.80 10.05 -4.27
N ASN A 6 6.36 10.53 -3.16
CA ASN A 6 7.79 10.84 -3.06
C ASN A 6 8.49 10.15 -1.88
N ILE A 7 8.03 8.97 -1.46
CA ILE A 7 8.64 8.23 -0.34
C ILE A 7 9.18 6.86 -0.75
N SER A 8 10.27 6.47 -0.09
CA SER A 8 10.88 5.13 -0.16
C SER A 8 10.17 4.10 0.71
N GLY A 9 10.63 2.84 0.62
CA GLY A 9 10.22 1.78 1.55
C GLY A 9 10.56 2.11 3.00
N ILE A 10 11.79 2.53 3.26
CA ILE A 10 12.27 2.88 4.60
C ILE A 10 11.46 4.05 5.19
N GLU A 11 11.16 5.08 4.39
CA GLU A 11 10.33 6.20 4.85
C GLU A 11 8.89 5.76 5.10
N ALA A 12 8.33 4.88 4.28
CA ALA A 12 7.01 4.29 4.51
C ALA A 12 6.96 3.46 5.80
N GLU A 13 7.98 2.64 6.07
CA GLU A 13 8.12 1.88 7.31
C GLU A 13 8.12 2.82 8.52
N LYS A 14 8.99 3.85 8.49
CA LYS A 14 9.06 4.86 9.55
C LYS A 14 7.70 5.52 9.79
N LEU A 15 7.02 5.96 8.73
CA LEU A 15 5.70 6.60 8.83
C LEU A 15 4.65 5.65 9.43
N LEU A 16 4.60 4.42 8.96
CA LEU A 16 3.64 3.41 9.43
C LEU A 16 3.87 3.03 10.89
N LEU A 17 5.13 2.85 11.29
CA LEU A 17 5.49 2.49 12.67
C LEU A 17 5.30 3.65 13.65
N THR A 18 5.53 4.90 13.21
CA THR A 18 5.40 6.09 14.08
C THR A 18 3.98 6.67 14.16
N ARG A 19 3.21 6.61 13.06
CA ARG A 19 1.89 7.28 12.96
C ARG A 19 0.74 6.32 12.68
N GLY A 20 1.04 5.11 12.22
CA GLY A 20 0.04 4.09 11.93
C GLY A 20 -0.21 3.16 13.12
N VAL A 21 -1.17 2.26 12.95
CA VAL A 21 -1.50 1.15 13.84
C VAL A 21 -1.56 -0.15 13.03
N HIS A 22 -1.80 -1.30 13.66
CA HIS A 22 -2.06 -2.53 12.93
C HIS A 22 -3.18 -2.32 11.88
N GLY A 23 -2.93 -2.76 10.64
CA GLY A 23 -3.83 -2.57 9.51
C GLY A 23 -3.73 -1.18 8.85
N SER A 24 -2.86 -0.30 9.34
CA SER A 24 -2.55 0.94 8.62
C SER A 24 -1.79 0.65 7.34
N PHE A 25 -2.11 1.39 6.27
CA PHE A 25 -1.46 1.19 4.98
C PHE A 25 -1.27 2.49 4.23
N LEU A 26 -0.35 2.47 3.26
CA LEU A 26 -0.17 3.52 2.27
C LEU A 26 0.32 2.90 0.96
N ALA A 27 0.07 3.59 -0.16
CA ALA A 27 0.65 3.24 -1.44
C ALA A 27 1.70 4.26 -1.84
N ARG A 28 2.73 3.81 -2.55
CA ARG A 28 3.84 4.64 -3.03
C ARG A 28 4.39 4.08 -4.35
N PRO A 29 5.11 4.87 -5.15
CA PRO A 29 5.87 4.34 -6.28
C PRO A 29 6.88 3.27 -5.84
N SER A 30 7.13 2.31 -6.72
CA SER A 30 8.17 1.30 -6.52
C SER A 30 9.54 1.90 -6.88
N LYS A 31 10.48 1.87 -5.93
CA LYS A 31 11.88 2.27 -6.19
C LYS A 31 12.67 1.17 -6.90
N SER A 32 12.31 -0.10 -6.70
CA SER A 32 13.03 -1.25 -7.27
C SER A 32 12.56 -1.63 -8.67
N ASN A 33 11.35 -1.22 -9.05
CA ASN A 33 10.84 -1.37 -10.41
C ASN A 33 10.11 -0.08 -10.83
N PRO A 34 10.80 0.88 -11.49
CA PRO A 34 10.17 2.12 -11.92
C PRO A 34 8.96 1.88 -12.83
N GLY A 35 7.84 2.58 -12.57
CA GLY A 35 6.56 2.40 -13.26
C GLY A 35 5.54 1.59 -12.47
N ASP A 36 6.01 0.70 -11.58
CA ASP A 36 5.19 -0.05 -10.64
C ASP A 36 4.92 0.72 -9.35
N PHE A 37 4.04 0.14 -8.53
CA PHE A 37 3.69 0.66 -7.22
C PHE A 37 4.00 -0.35 -6.10
N THR A 38 3.94 0.12 -4.87
CA THR A 38 4.09 -0.72 -3.68
C THR A 38 3.06 -0.30 -2.63
N LEU A 39 2.29 -1.27 -2.15
CA LEU A 39 1.42 -1.12 -0.99
C LEU A 39 2.21 -1.52 0.26
N SER A 40 2.39 -0.57 1.17
CA SER A 40 3.08 -0.79 2.44
C SER A 40 2.04 -0.88 3.55
N VAL A 41 2.04 -1.95 4.33
CA VAL A 41 1.01 -2.26 5.33
C VAL A 41 1.66 -2.58 6.66
N ARG A 42 1.24 -1.91 7.74
CA ARG A 42 1.65 -2.24 9.10
C ARG A 42 0.88 -3.44 9.62
N ARG A 43 1.61 -4.44 10.10
CA ARG A 43 1.09 -5.65 10.72
C ARG A 43 1.77 -5.80 12.07
N ASN A 44 1.03 -5.46 13.13
CA ASN A 44 1.58 -5.37 14.48
C ASN A 44 2.76 -4.39 14.52
N ASP A 45 3.96 -4.87 14.80
CA ASP A 45 5.19 -4.08 14.89
C ASP A 45 6.10 -4.23 13.66
N GLU A 46 5.59 -4.85 12.59
CA GLU A 46 6.29 -5.01 11.33
C GLU A 46 5.54 -4.33 10.18
N VAL A 47 6.24 -4.11 9.08
CA VAL A 47 5.68 -3.55 7.85
C VAL A 47 5.94 -4.50 6.69
N THR A 48 4.88 -4.89 5.99
CA THR A 48 4.95 -5.71 4.78
C THR A 48 4.84 -4.83 3.55
N HIS A 49 5.67 -5.09 2.54
CA HIS A 49 5.62 -4.42 1.24
C HIS A 49 5.11 -5.37 0.16
N ILE A 50 4.00 -5.00 -0.46
CA ILE A 50 3.36 -5.77 -1.51
C ILE A 50 3.55 -5.03 -2.83
N LYS A 51 4.15 -5.71 -3.81
CA LYS A 51 4.36 -5.13 -5.14
C LYS A 51 3.03 -5.08 -5.89
N ILE A 52 2.79 -3.97 -6.57
CA ILE A 52 1.66 -3.79 -7.48
C ILE A 52 2.24 -3.58 -8.86
N GLN A 53 1.88 -4.45 -9.79
CA GLN A 53 2.29 -4.31 -11.19
C GLN A 53 1.41 -3.25 -11.87
N ASN A 54 2.02 -2.44 -12.73
CA ASN A 54 1.31 -1.60 -13.68
C ASN A 54 1.73 -1.99 -15.10
N THR A 55 0.83 -2.61 -15.85
CA THR A 55 1.12 -3.06 -17.23
C THR A 55 0.92 -1.98 -18.27
N GLY A 56 0.32 -0.84 -17.89
CA GLY A 56 -0.21 0.18 -18.81
C GLY A 56 -1.69 -0.03 -19.12
N ASP A 57 -2.17 -1.27 -19.09
CA ASP A 57 -3.59 -1.62 -19.31
C ASP A 57 -4.34 -1.86 -18.01
N TYR A 58 -3.67 -2.42 -17.00
CA TYR A 58 -4.27 -2.76 -15.71
C TYR A 58 -3.25 -2.79 -14.57
N TYR A 59 -3.78 -2.88 -13.35
CA TYR A 59 -3.06 -3.04 -12.09
C TYR A 59 -3.41 -4.38 -11.44
N ASP A 60 -2.42 -5.09 -10.92
CA ASP A 60 -2.62 -6.32 -10.14
C ASP A 60 -1.53 -6.52 -9.08
N LEU A 61 -1.63 -7.61 -8.31
CA LEU A 61 -0.64 -8.01 -7.31
C LEU A 61 0.26 -9.14 -7.81
N TYR A 62 0.70 -9.07 -9.08
CA TYR A 62 1.47 -10.12 -9.77
C TYR A 62 0.69 -11.44 -9.84
N GLY A 63 -0.57 -11.34 -10.28
CA GLY A 63 -1.55 -12.43 -10.31
C GLY A 63 -2.80 -12.14 -9.47
N GLY A 64 -3.92 -12.77 -9.85
CA GLY A 64 -5.23 -12.56 -9.23
C GLY A 64 -6.10 -11.57 -10.03
N GLU A 65 -6.89 -10.78 -9.30
CA GLU A 65 -7.81 -9.79 -9.85
C GLU A 65 -7.06 -8.63 -10.53
N LYS A 66 -7.64 -8.13 -11.62
CA LYS A 66 -7.09 -7.02 -12.42
C LYS A 66 -7.99 -5.79 -12.31
N PHE A 67 -7.37 -4.63 -12.17
CA PHE A 67 -8.07 -3.37 -11.94
C PHE A 67 -7.67 -2.33 -12.98
N ALA A 68 -8.58 -1.44 -13.38
CA ALA A 68 -8.27 -0.37 -14.33
C ALA A 68 -7.47 0.75 -13.66
N THR A 69 -7.64 0.95 -12.36
CA THR A 69 -6.92 1.97 -11.59
C THR A 69 -6.32 1.42 -10.29
N LEU A 70 -5.25 2.06 -9.82
CA LEU A 70 -4.68 1.79 -8.50
C LEU A 70 -5.70 2.02 -7.36
N ALA A 71 -6.63 2.97 -7.54
CA ALA A 71 -7.64 3.27 -6.53
C ALA A 71 -8.64 2.12 -6.38
N GLU A 72 -9.10 1.55 -7.49
CA GLU A 72 -10.00 0.37 -7.48
C GLU A 72 -9.33 -0.84 -6.83
N LEU A 73 -8.06 -1.11 -7.14
CA LEU A 73 -7.29 -2.18 -6.50
C LEU A 73 -7.28 -2.02 -4.98
N VAL A 74 -6.92 -0.81 -4.49
CA VAL A 74 -6.85 -0.54 -3.06
C VAL A 74 -8.24 -0.61 -2.41
N GLN A 75 -9.26 -0.09 -3.07
CA GLN A 75 -10.64 -0.15 -2.59
C GLN A 75 -11.12 -1.59 -2.45
N TYR A 76 -10.92 -2.42 -3.48
CA TYR A 76 -11.32 -3.82 -3.49
C TYR A 76 -10.75 -4.60 -2.29
N TYR A 77 -9.43 -4.50 -2.04
CA TYR A 77 -8.79 -5.18 -0.91
C TYR A 77 -9.08 -4.54 0.45
N THR A 78 -9.60 -3.31 0.48
CA THR A 78 -10.10 -2.68 1.71
C THR A 78 -11.52 -3.16 2.04
N GLU A 79 -12.37 -3.39 1.04
CA GLU A 79 -13.75 -3.85 1.23
C GLU A 79 -13.84 -5.37 1.44
N GLN A 80 -13.00 -6.14 0.74
CA GLN A 80 -12.99 -7.61 0.76
C GLN A 80 -11.91 -8.15 1.71
N GLN A 81 -12.11 -7.95 3.02
CA GLN A 81 -11.21 -8.44 4.06
C GLN A 81 -11.03 -9.96 3.98
N GLY A 82 -9.79 -10.45 4.06
CA GLY A 82 -9.48 -11.88 3.99
C GLY A 82 -9.04 -12.41 2.63
N LEU A 83 -9.14 -11.61 1.55
CA LEU A 83 -8.65 -12.00 0.23
C LEU A 83 -7.14 -11.78 0.06
N LEU A 84 -6.61 -10.69 0.62
CA LEU A 84 -5.19 -10.41 0.56
C LEU A 84 -4.43 -11.27 1.56
N ARG A 85 -3.55 -12.17 1.06
CA ARG A 85 -2.85 -13.16 1.88
C ARG A 85 -1.38 -13.26 1.52
N GLU A 86 -0.58 -13.57 2.53
CA GLU A 86 0.81 -13.99 2.35
C GLU A 86 0.91 -15.45 1.89
N LYS A 87 2.11 -15.87 1.47
CA LYS A 87 2.39 -17.25 1.06
C LYS A 87 2.17 -18.29 2.17
N ASN A 88 2.26 -17.88 3.43
CA ASN A 88 1.98 -18.70 4.61
C ASN A 88 0.49 -18.69 5.00
N SER A 89 -0.39 -18.19 4.12
CA SER A 89 -1.84 -18.07 4.31
C SER A 89 -2.30 -17.03 5.35
N ASN A 90 -1.39 -16.28 5.95
CA ASN A 90 -1.76 -15.18 6.86
C ASN A 90 -2.47 -14.08 6.09
N VAL A 91 -3.59 -13.59 6.64
CA VAL A 91 -4.35 -12.47 6.08
C VAL A 91 -3.59 -11.17 6.31
N ILE A 92 -3.60 -10.32 5.29
CA ILE A 92 -3.18 -8.92 5.37
C ILE A 92 -4.44 -8.06 5.30
N GLU A 93 -4.67 -7.28 6.35
CA GLU A 93 -5.84 -6.43 6.45
C GLU A 93 -5.49 -4.99 6.06
N LEU A 94 -6.26 -4.39 5.16
CA LEU A 94 -6.18 -2.98 4.82
C LEU A 94 -7.31 -2.27 5.56
N LYS A 95 -7.01 -1.61 6.68
CA LYS A 95 -8.03 -1.00 7.56
C LYS A 95 -7.94 0.52 7.60
N TYR A 96 -6.74 1.05 7.76
CA TYR A 96 -6.56 2.48 8.08
C TYR A 96 -5.63 3.16 7.06
N PRO A 97 -6.17 3.89 6.08
CA PRO A 97 -5.33 4.63 5.13
C PRO A 97 -4.50 5.69 5.87
N LEU A 98 -3.17 5.58 5.81
CA LEU A 98 -2.27 6.59 6.35
C LEU A 98 -2.12 7.73 5.34
N ASN A 99 -2.74 8.86 5.65
CA ASN A 99 -2.75 10.00 4.76
C ASN A 99 -1.37 10.69 4.64
N CYS A 100 -0.99 11.03 3.41
CA CYS A 100 0.13 11.93 3.11
C CYS A 100 -0.15 13.27 3.81
N GLN A 101 0.68 13.62 4.79
CA GLN A 101 0.71 14.95 5.38
C GLN A 101 1.80 15.67 4.60
N ASP A 102 1.41 16.48 3.62
CA ASP A 102 2.36 17.44 3.06
C ASP A 102 2.73 18.44 4.17
N PRO A 103 4.01 18.80 4.36
CA PRO A 103 4.39 19.83 5.33
C PRO A 103 3.90 21.25 4.96
N THR A 104 2.97 21.42 4.02
CA THR A 104 2.46 22.72 3.56
C THR A 104 1.08 23.06 4.12
N SER A 105 0.96 23.07 5.45
CA SER A 105 -0.09 23.85 6.13
C SER A 105 0.42 24.47 7.44
N GLU A 106 1.58 25.12 7.39
CA GLU A 106 1.90 26.24 8.29
C GLU A 106 2.65 27.31 7.48
N ARG A 107 1.88 28.23 6.91
CA ARG A 107 2.32 29.58 6.55
C ARG A 107 1.20 30.56 6.83
#